data_AF-A0A2H9MFY2-F1
#
_entry.id   AF-A0A2H9MFY2-F1
#
_cell.length_a   1.000
_cell.length_b   1.000
_cell.length_c   1.000
_cell.angle_alpha   90.00
_cell.angle_beta   90.00
_cell.angle_gamma   90.00
#
_symmetry.space_group_name_H-M   'P 1'
#
loop_
_entity.id
_entity.type
_entity.pdbx_description
1 polymer ?
#
loop_
_entity_poly.entity_id
_entity_poly.type
_entity_poly.pdbx_seq_one_letter_code
_entity_poly.pdbx_strand_id
1 'polypeptide(L)' 'MKKVEKLRNAIKQKHNILISFSGGVDSAFLAKTAYDMLGKNALAVTIDSETFSRNELKDA' A
#
# COMPACT_ATOMS: atom_id res chain seq x y z
N MET A 1 -15.44 -13.32 -1.61
CA MET A 1 -15.50 -12.05 -0.84
C MET A 1 -14.88 -12.12 0.57
N LYS A 2 -15.02 -13.24 1.31
CA LYS A 2 -14.53 -13.39 2.70
C LYS A 2 -13.07 -12.96 2.96
N LYS A 3 -12.15 -13.14 2.00
CA LYS A 3 -10.71 -12.81 2.17
C LYS A 3 -10.45 -11.29 2.24
N VAL A 4 -11.13 -10.52 1.38
CA VAL A 4 -10.96 -9.06 1.33
C VAL A 4 -11.55 -8.40 2.58
N GLU A 5 -12.67 -8.90 3.09
CA GLU A 5 -13.26 -8.40 4.34
C GLU A 5 -12.35 -8.66 5.55
N LYS A 6 -11.75 -9.86 5.63
CA LYS A 6 -10.75 -10.16 6.66
C LYS A 6 -9.56 -9.20 6.60
N LEU A 7 -9.06 -8.89 5.40
CA LEU A 7 -7.98 -7.91 5.20
C LEU A 7 -8.41 -6.51 5.67
N ARG A 8 -9.58 -6.03 5.24
CA ARG A 8 -10.09 -4.70 5.63
C ARG A 8 -10.25 -4.58 7.14
N ASN A 9 -10.76 -5.62 7.80
CA ASN A 9 -10.88 -5.65 9.26
C ASN A 9 -9.51 -5.64 9.94
N ALA A 10 -8.54 -6.42 9.43
CA ALA A 10 -7.18 -6.43 9.96
C ALA A 10 -6.52 -5.04 9.82
N ILE A 11 -6.73 -4.34 8.70
CA ILE A 11 -6.24 -2.97 8.49
C ILE A 11 -6.89 -2.00 9.47
N LYS A 12 -8.21 -2.01 9.62
CA LYS A 12 -8.93 -1.11 10.55
C LYS A 12 -8.43 -1.22 11.99
N GLN A 13 -8.06 -2.43 12.43
CA GLN A 13 -7.53 -2.68 13.77
C GLN A 13 -6.14 -2.07 14.03
N LYS A 14 -5.39 -1.68 12.98
CA LYS A 14 -4.04 -1.12 13.13
C LYS A 14 -4.02 0.38 13.46
N HIS A 15 -5.13 1.10 13.26
CA HIS A 15 -5.28 2.56 13.41
C HIS A 15 -4.40 3.42 12.49
N ASN A 16 -3.13 3.06 12.30
CA ASN A 16 -2.18 3.62 11.35
C ASN A 16 -1.37 2.49 10.69
N ILE A 17 -0.98 2.68 9.41
CA ILE A 17 -0.28 1.64 8.65
C ILE A 17 0.70 2.24 7.64
N LEU A 18 1.86 1.62 7.52
CA LEU A 18 2.84 1.89 6.48
C LEU A 18 2.88 0.69 5.52
N ILE A 19 2.87 0.97 4.22
CA ILE A 19 2.91 -0.03 3.16
C ILE A 19 4.15 0.20 2.32
N SER A 20 5.02 -0.82 2.26
CA SER A 20 6.09 -0.88 1.28
C SER A 20 5.45 -1.05 -0.11
N PHE A 21 5.56 -0.01 -0.93
CA PHE A 21 4.89 0.10 -2.20
C PHE A 21 5.89 -0.01 -3.34
N SER A 22 5.70 -1.02 -4.18
CA SER A 22 6.64 -1.40 -5.24
C SER A 22 6.16 -1.02 -6.65
N GLY A 23 4.99 -0.40 -6.79
CA GLY A 23 4.34 -0.12 -8.07
C GLY A 23 3.57 -1.29 -8.69
N GLY A 24 3.74 -2.52 -8.15
CA GLY A 24 3.01 -3.70 -8.62
C GLY A 24 1.53 -3.72 -8.21
N VAL A 25 0.72 -4.53 -8.91
CA VAL A 25 -0.74 -4.65 -8.68
C VAL A 25 -1.09 -5.03 -7.24
N ASP A 26 -0.29 -5.89 -6.60
CA ASP A 26 -0.53 -6.34 -5.23
C ASP A 26 -0.31 -5.23 -4.20
N SER A 27 0.81 -4.50 -4.33
CA SER A 27 1.13 -3.40 -3.42
C SER A 27 0.21 -2.20 -3.67
N ALA A 28 -0.21 -1.97 -4.91
CA ALA A 28 -1.22 -0.96 -5.26
C ALA A 28 -2.59 -1.30 -4.67
N PHE A 29 -3.04 -2.55 -4.80
CA PHE A 29 -4.28 -3.02 -4.18
C PHE A 29 -4.26 -2.83 -2.67
N LEU A 30 -3.16 -3.18 -2.02
CA LEU A 30 -3.02 -3.04 -0.57
C LEU A 30 -2.99 -1.57 -0.14
N ALA A 31 -2.23 -0.72 -0.84
CA ALA A 31 -2.15 0.72 -0.59
C ALA A 31 -3.52 1.38 -0.72
N LYS A 32 -4.23 1.09 -1.82
CA LYS A 32 -5.59 1.63 -2.04
C LYS A 32 -6.57 1.13 -0.99
N THR A 33 -6.55 -0.16 -0.68
CA THR A 33 -7.44 -0.74 0.35
C THR A 33 -7.17 -0.12 1.72
N ALA A 34 -5.90 0.12 2.07
CA ALA A 34 -5.55 0.74 3.34
C ALA A 34 -6.00 2.20 3.42
N TYR A 35 -5.78 2.97 2.35
CA TYR A 35 -6.26 4.35 2.27
C TYR A 35 -7.79 4.42 2.34
N ASP A 36 -8.51 3.52 1.69
CA ASP A 36 -9.97 3.48 1.76
C ASP A 36 -10.50 3.20 3.18
N MET A 37 -9.73 2.49 4.01
CA MET A 37 -10.12 2.13 5.38
C MET A 37 -9.66 3.13 6.45
N LEU A 38 -8.49 3.75 6.27
CA LEU A 38 -7.82 4.57 7.29
C LEU A 38 -7.56 6.02 6.84
N GLY A 39 -7.79 6.36 5.57
CA GLY A 39 -7.54 7.67 5.00
C GLY A 39 -6.09 8.11 5.19
N LYS A 40 -5.90 9.30 5.78
CA LYS A 40 -4.58 9.90 6.03
C LYS A 40 -3.68 9.09 6.97
N ASN A 41 -4.23 8.10 7.68
CA ASN A 41 -3.45 7.22 8.56
C ASN A 41 -2.84 6.02 7.80
N ALA A 42 -3.01 5.93 6.48
CA ALA A 42 -2.31 4.99 5.63
C ALA A 42 -1.24 5.72 4.81
N LEU A 43 0.01 5.26 4.91
CA LEU A 43 1.15 5.79 4.17
C LEU A 43 1.75 4.71 3.27
N ALA A 44 1.73 4.94 1.96
CA ALA A 44 2.48 4.12 1.01
C ALA A 44 3.87 4.73 0.80
N VAL A 45 4.90 3.89 0.84
CA VAL A 45 6.30 4.33 0.71
C VAL A 45 6.99 3.46 -0.34
N THR A 46 7.56 4.12 -1.36
CA THR A 46 8.48 3.49 -2.30
C THR A 46 9.92 3.82 -1.93
N ILE A 47 10.86 2.95 -2.31
CA ILE A 47 12.29 3.14 -2.08
C ILE A 47 12.89 3.76 -3.33
N ASP A 48 13.38 4.99 -3.24
CA ASP A 48 14.26 5.57 -4.25
C ASP A 48 15.70 5.11 -3.98
N SER A 49 16.23 4.26 -4.86
CA SER A 49 17.60 3.75 -4.81
C SER A 49 18.16 3.64 -6.22
N GLU A 50 19.48 3.82 -6.35
CA GLU A 50 20.22 3.70 -7.62
C GLU A 50 20.10 2.32 -8.27
N THR A 51 19.71 1.31 -7.49
CA THR A 51 19.45 -0.05 -7.97
C THR A 51 18.13 -0.20 -8.73
N PHE A 52 17.21 0.76 -8.60
CA PHE A 52 15.93 0.76 -9.32
C PHE A 52 16.00 1.73 -10.50
N SER A 53 15.39 1.37 -11.63
CA SER A 53 15.35 2.29 -12.75
C SER A 53 14.48 3.50 -12.43
N ARG A 54 14.86 4.67 -12.95
CA ARG A 54 14.07 5.91 -12.75
C ARG A 54 12.66 5.81 -13.35
N ASN A 55 12.44 4.94 -14.33
CA ASN A 55 11.13 4.71 -14.91
C ASN A 55 10.24 3.90 -13.97
N GLU A 56 10.76 2.83 -13.36
CA GLU A 56 10.01 2.06 -12.35
C GLU A 56 9.61 2.91 -11.14
N LEU A 57 10.46 3.87 -10.74
CA LEU A 57 10.12 4.80 -9.66
C LEU A 57 9.06 5.83 -10.04
N LYS A 58 8.97 6.22 -11.31
CA LYS A 58 7.94 7.16 -11.79
C LYS A 58 6.58 6.51 -11.96
N ASP A 59 6.56 5.23 -12.32
CA ASP A 59 5.35 4.47 -12.58
C ASP A 59 4.71 3.88 -11.31
N ALA A 60 5.44 3.88 -10.20
CA ALA A 60 4.94 3.53 -8.88
C ALA A 60 4.12 4.68 -8.27
#